data_AF-A0A832CTT5-F1
#
_entry.id   AF-A0A832CTT5-F1
#
_cell.length_a   1.000
_cell.length_b   1.000
_cell.length_c   1.000
_cell.angle_alpha   90.00
_cell.angle_beta   90.00
_cell.angle_gamma   90.00
#
_symmetry.space_group_name_H-M   'P 1'
#
loop_
_entity.id
_entity.type
_entity.pdbx_description
1 polymer ?
#
loop_
_entity_poly.entity_id
_entity_poly.type
_entity_poly.pdbx_seq_one_letter_code
_entity_poly.pdbx_strand_id
1 'polypeptide(L)'
;MSETLAYADFVLRIIIATIGGVLIGIERERLQLIKPATRASSLPGVRSFGLLSLYGCLATLLSSIVSNGDMLVWSIVFLASTLGVAIFFSIYSYLTMSSRRTPGITTFIVILVAYMVGVFAGIGRLMEAASISILATLLLALKNPAVRLARELKYEELTAIVEVGALAIIVGPLVAIYSREVPLIDIYKIYLFFLLVLTLSLASYGASRIWGARGLMYATVLGSIFNSEATIAGTTRLIGSIKLEESKREYLTKVTTLAIVSTMHVKAAILAIIALALFLEYSSLKYSLGLLLLTLVGSTILFIVLRRSLDESIPRIETTSPLSWYTAIKVTLTYTILILMFKILELVEAPLPLFYALSILGGFANATASIIGLASSASFLGSSITIALMLGSIASATLNKIVYADTSQLGANCRRIIVYYSILLSLIPLLLSLGYLVLISSNIFF
;
A
#
# COMPACT_ATOMS: atom_id res chain seq x y z
N MET A 1 12.80 3.67 -50.11
CA MET A 1 13.15 3.83 -48.69
C MET A 1 14.60 3.39 -48.56
N SER A 2 15.51 4.28 -48.13
CA SER A 2 16.96 4.14 -48.36
C SER A 2 17.58 2.94 -47.64
N GLU A 3 18.58 2.30 -48.26
CA GLU A 3 19.33 1.16 -47.67
C GLU A 3 19.86 1.46 -46.26
N THR A 4 20.16 2.73 -45.97
CA THR A 4 20.56 3.22 -44.64
C THR A 4 19.49 3.01 -43.56
N LEU A 5 18.20 3.14 -43.88
CA LEU A 5 17.10 2.89 -42.95
C LEU A 5 16.91 1.40 -42.67
N ALA A 6 17.14 0.54 -43.67
CA ALA A 6 17.05 -0.91 -43.52
C ALA A 6 18.21 -1.46 -42.66
N TYR A 7 19.43 -0.95 -42.84
CA TYR A 7 20.57 -1.32 -42.00
C TYR A 7 20.39 -0.85 -40.55
N ALA A 8 19.88 0.37 -40.34
CA ALA A 8 19.60 0.88 -39.00
C ALA A 8 18.57 0.03 -38.24
N ASP A 9 17.48 -0.38 -38.90
CA ASP A 9 16.46 -1.28 -38.31
C ASP A 9 17.03 -2.66 -37.99
N PHE A 10 17.84 -3.24 -38.88
CA PHE A 10 18.54 -4.50 -38.63
C PHE A 10 19.44 -4.45 -37.39
N VAL A 11 20.29 -3.41 -37.29
CA VAL A 11 21.19 -3.20 -36.16
C VAL A 11 20.38 -3.05 -34.86
N LEU A 12 19.29 -2.29 -34.91
CA LEU A 12 18.46 -2.02 -33.74
C LEU A 12 17.76 -3.29 -33.21
N ARG A 13 17.23 -4.14 -34.10
CA ARG A 13 16.63 -5.44 -33.73
C ARG A 13 17.65 -6.36 -33.05
N ILE A 14 18.87 -6.44 -33.60
CA ILE A 14 19.96 -7.25 -33.04
C ILE A 14 20.40 -6.74 -31.67
N ILE A 15 20.53 -5.42 -31.51
CA ILE A 15 20.92 -4.81 -30.23
C ILE A 15 19.86 -5.11 -29.18
N ILE A 16 18.58 -4.89 -29.47
CA ILE A 16 17.48 -5.12 -28.52
C ILE A 16 17.36 -6.60 -28.15
N ALA A 17 17.46 -7.51 -29.13
CA ALA A 17 17.46 -8.94 -28.86
C ALA A 17 18.61 -9.32 -27.91
N THR A 18 19.83 -8.86 -28.20
CA THR A 18 21.03 -9.21 -27.43
C THR A 18 20.98 -8.62 -26.02
N ILE A 19 20.61 -7.35 -25.88
CA ILE A 19 20.48 -6.69 -24.57
C ILE A 19 19.37 -7.36 -23.74
N GLY A 20 18.22 -7.65 -24.34
CA GLY A 20 17.12 -8.35 -23.67
C GLY A 20 17.55 -9.73 -23.13
N GLY A 21 18.32 -10.48 -23.92
CA GLY A 21 18.93 -11.74 -23.47
C GLY A 21 19.97 -11.55 -22.36
N VAL A 22 20.84 -10.56 -22.49
CA VAL A 22 21.86 -10.22 -21.49
C VAL A 22 21.23 -9.88 -20.14
N LEU A 23 20.14 -9.10 -20.13
CA LEU A 23 19.41 -8.75 -18.89
C LEU A 23 18.94 -9.99 -18.13
N ILE A 24 18.32 -10.94 -18.83
CA ILE A 24 17.90 -12.23 -18.25
C ILE A 24 19.11 -13.00 -17.74
N GLY A 25 20.20 -12.98 -18.51
CA GLY A 25 21.45 -13.68 -18.18
C GLY A 25 22.19 -13.10 -16.97
N ILE A 26 22.10 -11.79 -16.70
CA ILE A 26 22.73 -11.13 -15.53
C ILE A 26 22.18 -11.71 -14.22
N GLU A 27 20.86 -11.82 -14.10
CA GLU A 27 20.27 -12.38 -12.89
C GLU A 27 20.61 -13.88 -12.74
N ARG A 28 20.71 -14.61 -13.86
CA ARG A 28 21.13 -16.02 -13.85
C ARG A 28 22.59 -16.19 -13.43
N GLU A 29 23.49 -15.34 -13.88
CA GLU A 29 24.90 -15.37 -13.48
C GLU A 29 25.09 -14.94 -12.02
N ARG A 30 24.36 -13.91 -11.57
CA ARG A 30 24.32 -13.49 -10.16
C ARG A 30 23.90 -14.63 -9.23
N LEU A 31 22.92 -15.45 -9.61
CA LEU A 31 22.52 -16.63 -8.83
C LEU A 31 23.64 -17.68 -8.69
N GLN A 32 24.53 -17.79 -9.69
CA GLN A 32 25.69 -18.69 -9.62
C GLN A 32 26.73 -18.17 -8.62
N LEU A 33 26.97 -16.86 -8.63
CA LEU A 33 27.92 -16.20 -7.72
C LEU A 33 27.47 -16.26 -6.24
N ILE A 34 26.16 -16.19 -5.97
CA ILE A 34 25.61 -16.22 -4.61
C ILE A 34 25.58 -17.65 -4.02
N LYS A 35 25.52 -18.69 -4.86
CA LYS A 35 25.45 -20.10 -4.41
C LYS A 35 26.54 -20.97 -5.05
N PRO A 36 27.83 -20.71 -4.76
CA PRO A 36 28.94 -21.42 -5.39
C PRO A 36 28.99 -22.92 -5.03
N ALA A 37 28.44 -23.32 -3.89
CA ALA A 37 28.53 -24.69 -3.37
C ALA A 37 27.39 -25.66 -3.81
N THR A 38 26.40 -25.21 -4.58
CA THR A 38 25.28 -26.08 -5.03
C THR A 38 25.09 -26.02 -6.53
N ARG A 39 25.32 -27.13 -7.27
CA ARG A 39 24.79 -27.51 -8.61
C ARG A 39 24.68 -26.46 -9.74
N ALA A 40 25.09 -25.20 -9.54
CA ALA A 40 24.79 -24.03 -10.35
C ALA A 40 25.94 -23.63 -11.28
N SER A 41 27.12 -24.22 -11.13
CA SER A 41 28.33 -23.96 -11.94
C SER A 41 28.23 -24.41 -13.40
N SER A 42 27.06 -24.89 -13.83
CA SER A 42 26.80 -25.36 -15.19
C SER A 42 25.67 -24.59 -15.88
N LEU A 43 25.05 -23.61 -15.22
CA LEU A 43 23.93 -22.87 -15.80
C LEU A 43 24.42 -21.91 -16.89
N PRO A 44 23.66 -21.69 -17.98
CA PRO A 44 23.95 -20.67 -18.96
C PRO A 44 24.06 -19.28 -18.29
N GLY A 45 25.11 -18.52 -18.59
CA GLY A 45 25.39 -17.20 -18.01
C GLY A 45 24.93 -16.05 -18.91
N VAL A 46 25.42 -14.84 -18.64
CA VAL A 46 25.07 -13.61 -19.39
C VAL A 46 25.23 -13.79 -20.91
N ARG A 47 26.39 -14.33 -21.32
CA ARG A 47 26.71 -14.52 -22.74
C ARG A 47 25.79 -15.51 -23.42
N SER A 48 25.44 -16.61 -22.75
CA SER A 48 24.60 -17.66 -23.32
C SER A 48 23.18 -17.15 -23.60
N PHE A 49 22.58 -16.39 -22.68
CA PHE A 49 21.24 -15.83 -22.88
C PHE A 49 21.22 -14.70 -23.91
N GLY A 50 22.29 -13.88 -23.97
CA GLY A 50 22.47 -12.88 -25.04
C GLY A 50 22.55 -13.53 -26.43
N LEU A 51 23.39 -14.56 -26.58
CA LEU A 51 23.55 -15.30 -27.84
C LEU A 51 22.28 -16.06 -28.23
N LEU A 52 21.53 -16.61 -27.26
CA LEU A 52 20.28 -17.31 -27.53
C LEU A 52 19.19 -16.36 -28.06
N SER A 53 19.10 -15.17 -27.49
CA SER A 53 18.15 -14.14 -27.94
C SER A 53 18.58 -13.59 -29.30
N LEU A 54 19.88 -13.38 -29.51
CA LEU A 54 20.41 -13.03 -30.83
C LEU A 54 20.05 -14.10 -31.87
N TYR A 55 20.20 -15.38 -31.54
CA TYR A 55 19.85 -16.49 -32.41
C TYR A 55 18.35 -16.49 -32.77
N GLY A 56 17.46 -16.24 -31.82
CA GLY A 56 16.02 -16.08 -32.09
C GLY A 56 15.71 -14.93 -33.05
N CYS A 57 16.42 -13.80 -32.91
CA CYS A 57 16.30 -12.67 -33.84
C CYS A 57 16.77 -13.07 -35.24
N LEU A 58 17.94 -13.70 -35.35
CA LEU A 58 18.49 -14.16 -36.64
C LEU A 58 17.60 -15.21 -37.31
N ALA A 59 16.98 -16.12 -36.55
CA ALA A 59 16.04 -17.11 -37.07
C ALA A 59 14.86 -16.45 -37.79
N THR A 60 14.25 -15.44 -37.19
CA THR A 60 13.13 -14.70 -37.81
C THR A 60 13.56 -13.84 -38.99
N LEU A 61 14.73 -13.20 -38.92
CA LEU A 61 15.27 -12.40 -40.02
C LEU A 61 15.62 -13.29 -41.22
N LEU A 62 16.29 -14.42 -40.99
CA LEU A 62 16.60 -15.39 -42.04
C LEU A 62 15.31 -15.93 -42.69
N SER A 63 14.31 -16.25 -41.88
CA SER A 63 13.00 -16.66 -42.37
C SER A 63 12.36 -15.60 -43.27
N SER A 64 12.42 -14.32 -42.87
CA SER A 64 11.89 -13.22 -43.68
C SER A 64 12.63 -13.05 -45.02
N ILE A 65 13.95 -13.21 -45.03
CA ILE A 65 14.79 -13.08 -46.23
C ILE A 65 14.54 -14.24 -47.20
N VAL A 66 14.48 -15.48 -46.72
CA VAL A 66 14.33 -16.67 -47.57
C VAL A 66 12.91 -16.79 -48.13
N SER A 67 11.91 -16.37 -47.36
CA SER A 67 10.51 -16.52 -47.75
C SER A 67 10.08 -15.64 -48.92
N ASN A 68 10.75 -14.51 -49.18
CA ASN A 68 10.33 -13.51 -50.19
C ASN A 68 8.83 -13.16 -50.13
N GLY A 69 8.21 -13.22 -48.94
CA GLY A 69 6.78 -12.93 -48.74
C GLY A 69 5.85 -14.15 -48.73
N ASP A 70 6.34 -15.37 -49.01
CA ASP A 70 5.55 -16.60 -48.92
C ASP A 70 5.46 -17.10 -47.46
N MET A 71 4.25 -17.09 -46.90
CA MET A 71 3.99 -17.51 -45.53
C MET A 71 4.35 -18.98 -45.25
N LEU A 72 4.23 -19.87 -46.26
CA LEU A 72 4.54 -21.28 -46.08
C LEU A 72 6.06 -21.49 -45.93
N VAL A 73 6.85 -20.85 -46.79
CA VAL A 73 8.32 -20.91 -46.73
C VAL A 73 8.84 -20.26 -45.45
N TRP A 74 8.25 -19.14 -45.03
CA TRP A 74 8.56 -18.51 -43.74
C TRP A 74 8.34 -19.49 -42.58
N SER A 75 7.18 -20.14 -42.54
CA SER A 75 6.83 -21.07 -41.47
C SER A 75 7.80 -22.25 -41.41
N ILE A 76 8.24 -22.79 -42.55
CA ILE A 76 9.17 -23.92 -42.62
C ILE A 76 10.57 -23.53 -42.12
N VAL A 77 11.12 -22.40 -42.58
CA VAL A 77 12.47 -21.94 -42.21
C VAL A 77 12.53 -21.55 -40.73
N PHE A 78 11.49 -20.87 -40.23
CA PHE A 78 11.36 -20.56 -38.81
C PHE A 78 11.22 -21.83 -37.95
N LEU A 79 10.40 -22.79 -38.36
CA LEU A 79 10.23 -24.05 -37.63
C LEU A 79 11.54 -24.85 -37.58
N ALA A 80 12.27 -24.94 -38.69
CA ALA A 80 13.56 -25.63 -38.79
C ALA A 80 14.62 -25.02 -37.85
N SER A 81 14.72 -23.69 -37.82
CA SER A 81 15.65 -22.99 -36.90
C SER A 81 15.24 -23.12 -35.43
N THR A 82 13.94 -23.09 -35.14
CA THR A 82 13.40 -23.34 -33.78
C THR A 82 13.67 -24.77 -33.32
N LEU A 83 13.46 -25.76 -34.20
CA LEU A 83 13.78 -27.18 -33.95
C LEU A 83 15.27 -27.37 -33.65
N GLY A 84 16.16 -26.66 -34.34
CA GLY A 84 17.60 -26.67 -34.04
C GLY A 84 17.92 -26.30 -32.59
N VAL A 85 17.26 -25.27 -32.05
CA VAL A 85 17.41 -24.88 -30.64
C VAL A 85 16.84 -25.94 -29.71
N ALA A 86 15.66 -26.48 -30.02
CA ALA A 86 15.03 -27.52 -29.22
C ALA A 86 15.88 -28.80 -29.14
N ILE A 87 16.51 -29.19 -30.25
CA ILE A 87 17.41 -30.36 -30.33
C ILE A 87 18.70 -30.08 -29.56
N PHE A 88 19.36 -28.94 -29.79
CA PHE A 88 20.56 -28.55 -29.04
C PHE A 88 20.30 -28.53 -27.54
N PHE A 89 19.15 -27.98 -27.14
CA PHE A 89 18.76 -27.89 -25.74
C PHE A 89 18.39 -29.25 -25.14
N SER A 90 17.74 -30.13 -25.91
CA SER A 90 17.46 -31.51 -25.49
C SER A 90 18.74 -32.28 -25.25
N ILE A 91 19.72 -32.16 -26.15
CA ILE A 91 21.06 -32.76 -25.99
C ILE A 91 21.77 -32.20 -24.76
N TYR A 92 21.80 -30.87 -24.61
CA TYR A 92 22.38 -30.21 -23.44
C TYR A 92 21.72 -30.67 -22.13
N SER A 93 20.39 -30.80 -22.11
CA SER A 93 19.64 -31.26 -20.94
C SER A 93 19.95 -32.70 -20.58
N TYR A 94 20.05 -33.59 -21.58
CA TYR A 94 20.38 -35.00 -21.41
C TYR A 94 21.78 -35.17 -20.83
N LEU A 95 22.77 -34.47 -21.40
CA LEU A 95 24.16 -34.50 -20.93
C LEU A 95 24.29 -33.94 -19.49
N THR A 96 23.54 -32.89 -19.18
CA THR A 96 23.58 -32.24 -17.86
C THR A 96 22.87 -33.08 -16.79
N MET A 97 21.75 -33.72 -17.12
CA MET A 97 21.06 -34.71 -16.25
C MET A 97 21.94 -35.93 -15.96
N SER A 98 22.66 -36.43 -16.97
CA SER A 98 23.60 -37.55 -16.81
C SER A 98 24.76 -37.24 -15.86
N SER A 99 25.09 -35.96 -15.66
CA SER A 99 26.15 -35.48 -14.75
C SER A 99 25.69 -35.29 -13.29
N ARG A 100 24.47 -35.74 -12.91
CA ARG A 100 23.82 -35.51 -11.59
C ARG A 100 23.66 -34.02 -11.20
N ARG A 101 23.82 -33.10 -12.15
CA ARG A 101 23.57 -31.67 -12.00
C ARG A 101 22.20 -31.39 -12.59
N THR A 102 21.12 -31.46 -11.81
CA THR A 102 19.77 -31.19 -12.34
C THR A 102 19.48 -29.69 -12.32
N PRO A 103 19.45 -28.98 -13.47
CA PRO A 103 18.88 -27.65 -13.52
C PRO A 103 17.41 -27.69 -13.11
N GLY A 104 16.94 -26.68 -12.38
CA GLY A 104 15.53 -26.58 -12.03
C GLY A 104 14.65 -26.36 -13.27
N ILE A 105 13.40 -26.83 -13.25
CA ILE A 105 12.42 -26.67 -14.34
C ILE A 105 12.33 -25.22 -14.84
N THR A 106 12.45 -24.23 -13.94
CA THR A 106 12.42 -22.80 -14.27
C THR A 106 13.59 -22.34 -15.14
N THR A 107 14.73 -23.04 -15.14
CA THR A 107 15.83 -22.74 -16.06
C THR A 107 15.44 -23.03 -17.50
N PHE A 108 14.74 -24.15 -17.73
CA PHE A 108 14.26 -24.54 -19.05
C PHE A 108 13.27 -23.52 -19.61
N ILE A 109 12.32 -23.09 -18.77
CA ILE A 109 11.32 -22.08 -19.16
C ILE A 109 12.00 -20.75 -19.52
N VAL A 110 13.00 -20.30 -18.75
CA VAL A 110 13.67 -19.02 -19.02
C VAL A 110 14.51 -19.03 -20.29
N ILE A 111 15.09 -20.17 -20.65
CA ILE A 111 15.80 -20.35 -21.92
C ILE A 111 14.83 -20.16 -23.09
N LEU A 112 13.62 -20.76 -23.01
CA LEU A 112 12.58 -20.55 -24.01
C LEU A 112 12.13 -19.08 -24.08
N VAL A 113 11.96 -18.43 -22.93
CA VAL A 113 11.57 -17.00 -22.87
C VAL A 113 12.65 -16.10 -23.49
N ALA A 114 13.93 -16.34 -23.23
CA ALA A 114 15.01 -15.57 -23.83
C ALA A 114 15.08 -15.77 -25.35
N TYR A 115 14.91 -17.00 -25.85
CA TYR A 115 14.78 -17.23 -27.29
C TYR A 115 13.61 -16.42 -27.88
N MET A 116 12.44 -16.42 -27.21
CA MET A 116 11.28 -15.65 -27.66
C MET A 116 11.51 -14.14 -27.65
N VAL A 117 12.25 -13.58 -26.69
CA VAL A 117 12.66 -12.16 -26.72
C VAL A 117 13.38 -11.84 -28.03
N GLY A 118 14.26 -12.74 -28.47
CA GLY A 118 14.91 -12.68 -29.77
C GLY A 118 13.95 -12.68 -30.94
N VAL A 119 12.99 -13.62 -30.94
CA VAL A 119 11.96 -13.75 -31.97
C VAL A 119 11.12 -12.48 -32.08
N PHE A 120 10.64 -11.93 -30.97
CA PHE A 120 9.86 -10.68 -30.94
C PHE A 120 10.66 -9.49 -31.49
N ALA A 121 11.93 -9.38 -31.13
CA ALA A 121 12.80 -8.33 -31.67
C ALA A 121 12.99 -8.49 -33.18
N GLY A 122 13.20 -9.71 -33.67
CA GLY A 122 13.44 -9.96 -35.08
C GLY A 122 12.21 -9.79 -35.99
N ILE A 123 10.99 -9.99 -35.48
CA ILE A 123 9.73 -9.60 -36.18
C ILE A 123 9.41 -8.08 -36.08
N GLY A 124 10.28 -7.28 -35.44
CA GLY A 124 10.13 -5.83 -35.31
C GLY A 124 9.26 -5.37 -34.13
N ARG A 125 8.86 -6.28 -33.23
CA ARG A 125 8.08 -5.98 -32.01
C ARG A 125 9.01 -5.68 -30.83
N LEU A 126 9.70 -4.55 -30.95
CA LEU A 126 10.82 -4.15 -30.09
C LEU A 126 10.38 -3.81 -28.66
N MET A 127 9.24 -3.12 -28.50
CA MET A 127 8.71 -2.75 -27.18
C MET A 127 8.25 -3.99 -26.40
N GLU A 128 7.69 -4.97 -27.10
CA GLU A 128 7.26 -6.25 -26.55
C GLU A 128 8.47 -7.08 -26.12
N ALA A 129 9.50 -7.18 -26.97
CA ALA A 129 10.76 -7.85 -26.64
C ALA A 129 11.41 -7.25 -25.37
N ALA A 130 11.50 -5.91 -25.31
CA ALA A 130 12.01 -5.20 -24.14
C ALA A 130 11.14 -5.50 -22.89
N SER A 131 9.82 -5.37 -22.99
CA SER A 131 8.90 -5.62 -21.85
C SER A 131 8.99 -7.05 -21.33
N ILE A 132 9.02 -8.05 -22.22
CA ILE A 132 9.15 -9.47 -21.87
C ILE A 132 10.49 -9.71 -21.17
N SER A 133 11.59 -9.16 -21.69
CA SER A 133 12.92 -9.32 -21.05
C SER A 133 12.99 -8.72 -19.65
N ILE A 134 12.41 -7.52 -19.45
CA ILE A 134 12.37 -6.85 -18.14
C ILE A 134 11.49 -7.65 -17.17
N LEU A 135 10.29 -8.05 -17.57
CA LEU A 135 9.38 -8.83 -16.72
C LEU A 135 9.98 -10.20 -16.34
N ALA A 136 10.58 -10.90 -17.31
CA ALA A 136 11.26 -12.16 -17.05
C ALA A 136 12.41 -11.98 -16.05
N THR A 137 13.24 -10.94 -16.24
CA THR A 137 14.34 -10.62 -15.32
C THR A 137 13.83 -10.26 -13.92
N LEU A 138 12.74 -9.49 -13.83
CA LEU A 138 12.11 -9.12 -12.56
C LEU A 138 11.56 -10.34 -11.82
N LEU A 139 10.84 -11.23 -12.49
CA LEU A 139 10.33 -12.48 -11.91
C LEU A 139 11.46 -13.35 -11.34
N LEU A 140 12.60 -13.37 -12.04
CA LEU A 140 13.78 -14.11 -11.59
C LEU A 140 14.41 -13.47 -10.36
N ALA A 141 14.55 -12.14 -10.37
CA ALA A 141 15.13 -11.37 -9.28
C ALA A 141 14.29 -11.47 -7.98
N LEU A 142 12.96 -11.55 -8.12
CA LEU A 142 12.02 -11.65 -7.00
C LEU A 142 12.03 -13.01 -6.29
N LYS A 143 12.62 -14.06 -6.89
CA LYS A 143 12.63 -15.41 -6.30
C LYS A 143 13.25 -15.45 -4.90
N ASN A 144 14.43 -14.86 -4.71
CA ASN A 144 15.14 -14.94 -3.43
C ASN A 144 14.44 -14.11 -2.33
N PRO A 145 14.03 -12.85 -2.59
CA PRO A 145 13.18 -12.11 -1.65
C PRO A 145 11.90 -12.86 -1.28
N ALA A 146 11.20 -13.45 -2.25
CA ALA A 146 9.97 -14.20 -2.00
C ALA A 146 10.18 -15.43 -1.11
N VAL A 147 11.25 -16.21 -1.36
CA VAL A 147 11.59 -17.38 -0.52
C VAL A 147 12.00 -16.96 0.89
N ARG A 148 12.74 -15.85 1.02
CA ARG A 148 13.13 -15.31 2.32
C ARG A 148 11.92 -14.81 3.10
N LEU A 149 11.04 -14.07 2.44
CA LEU A 149 9.78 -13.60 2.99
C LEU A 149 8.91 -14.77 3.46
N ALA A 150 8.77 -15.82 2.64
CA ALA A 150 8.02 -17.03 2.99
C ALA A 150 8.62 -17.81 4.17
N ARG A 151 9.91 -17.69 4.45
CA ARG A 151 10.57 -18.30 5.64
C ARG A 151 10.43 -17.45 6.89
N GLU A 152 10.41 -16.13 6.74
CA GLU A 152 10.34 -15.18 7.85
C GLU A 152 8.90 -14.91 8.29
N LEU A 153 7.91 -15.05 7.42
CA LEU A 153 6.49 -14.87 7.75
C LEU A 153 5.88 -16.10 8.43
N LYS A 154 5.02 -15.86 9.42
CA LYS A 154 4.11 -16.88 9.95
C LYS A 154 3.03 -17.19 8.90
N TYR A 155 2.41 -18.37 9.00
CA TYR A 155 1.38 -18.79 8.05
C TYR A 155 0.19 -17.83 8.02
N GLU A 156 -0.21 -17.31 9.19
CA GLU A 156 -1.33 -16.36 9.32
C GLU A 156 -1.03 -15.03 8.62
N GLU A 157 0.23 -14.59 8.64
CA GLU A 157 0.66 -13.34 8.01
C GLU A 157 0.71 -13.47 6.49
N LEU A 158 1.21 -14.61 6.00
CA LEU A 158 1.21 -14.91 4.57
C LEU A 158 -0.21 -14.98 4.03
N THR A 159 -1.10 -15.66 4.76
CA THR A 159 -2.53 -15.74 4.42
C THR A 159 -3.15 -14.35 4.40
N ALA A 160 -2.89 -13.50 5.40
CA ALA A 160 -3.40 -12.12 5.42
C ALA A 160 -2.90 -11.28 4.22
N ILE A 161 -1.63 -11.41 3.82
CA ILE A 161 -1.10 -10.74 2.62
C ILE A 161 -1.81 -11.22 1.35
N VAL A 162 -2.00 -12.54 1.23
CA VAL A 162 -2.67 -13.15 0.07
C VAL A 162 -4.14 -12.76 0.02
N GLU A 163 -4.85 -12.74 1.15
CA GLU A 163 -6.24 -12.29 1.26
C GLU A 163 -6.41 -10.84 0.81
N VAL A 164 -5.59 -9.92 1.33
CA VAL A 164 -5.60 -8.50 0.92
C VAL A 164 -5.26 -8.36 -0.56
N GLY A 165 -4.27 -9.10 -1.05
CA GLY A 165 -3.90 -9.14 -2.46
C GLY A 165 -5.04 -9.65 -3.36
N ALA A 166 -5.74 -10.70 -2.95
CA ALA A 166 -6.89 -11.25 -3.66
C ALA A 166 -8.06 -10.25 -3.69
N LEU A 167 -8.34 -9.58 -2.58
CA LEU A 167 -9.32 -8.51 -2.53
C LEU A 167 -8.94 -7.37 -3.49
N ALA A 168 -7.68 -6.95 -3.52
CA ALA A 168 -7.23 -5.86 -4.38
C ALA A 168 -7.30 -6.23 -5.88
N ILE A 169 -6.80 -7.40 -6.25
CA ILE A 169 -6.56 -7.80 -7.65
C ILE A 169 -7.78 -8.48 -8.27
N ILE A 170 -8.52 -9.30 -7.51
CA ILE A 170 -9.63 -10.10 -8.04
C ILE A 170 -10.96 -9.39 -7.76
N VAL A 171 -11.23 -9.07 -6.49
CA VAL A 171 -12.53 -8.52 -6.09
C VAL A 171 -12.64 -7.04 -6.45
N GLY A 172 -11.56 -6.27 -6.34
CA GLY A 172 -11.54 -4.83 -6.65
C GLY A 172 -12.06 -4.48 -8.05
N PRO A 173 -11.51 -5.07 -9.13
CA PRO A 173 -12.02 -4.84 -10.48
C PRO A 173 -13.48 -5.24 -10.65
N LEU A 174 -13.92 -6.34 -10.03
CA LEU A 174 -15.33 -6.77 -10.09
C LEU A 174 -16.24 -5.75 -9.45
N VAL A 175 -15.91 -5.26 -8.25
CA VAL A 175 -16.69 -4.23 -7.57
C VAL A 175 -16.72 -2.92 -8.36
N ALA A 176 -15.62 -2.54 -9.02
CA ALA A 176 -15.57 -1.36 -9.87
C ALA A 176 -16.57 -1.43 -11.05
N ILE A 177 -16.75 -2.62 -11.63
CA ILE A 177 -17.69 -2.86 -12.73
C ILE A 177 -19.14 -2.70 -12.23
N TYR A 178 -19.51 -3.41 -11.17
CA TYR A 178 -20.89 -3.44 -10.66
C TYR A 178 -21.29 -2.17 -9.89
N SER A 179 -20.33 -1.39 -9.37
CA SER A 179 -20.62 -0.16 -8.64
C SER A 179 -21.35 0.91 -9.49
N ARG A 180 -21.29 0.83 -10.82
CA ARG A 180 -21.95 1.79 -11.71
C ARG A 180 -23.47 1.63 -11.76
N GLU A 181 -24.01 0.53 -11.24
CA GLU A 181 -25.44 0.21 -11.29
C GLU A 181 -26.24 0.76 -10.09
N VAL A 182 -25.57 1.37 -9.10
CA VAL A 182 -26.23 1.90 -7.89
C VAL A 182 -26.18 3.43 -7.87
N PRO A 183 -27.30 4.13 -8.09
CA PRO A 183 -27.32 5.58 -8.38
C PRO A 183 -27.13 6.50 -7.16
N LEU A 184 -27.19 5.97 -5.93
CA LEU A 184 -27.12 6.77 -4.70
C LEU A 184 -25.76 6.72 -3.99
N ILE A 185 -24.97 5.67 -4.23
CA ILE A 185 -23.72 5.42 -3.50
C ILE A 185 -22.69 4.81 -4.43
N ASP A 186 -21.48 5.37 -4.40
CA ASP A 186 -20.31 4.79 -5.05
C ASP A 186 -19.77 3.61 -4.21
N ILE A 187 -20.30 2.41 -4.50
CA ILE A 187 -19.90 1.16 -3.84
C ILE A 187 -18.40 0.91 -4.00
N TYR A 188 -17.82 1.29 -5.15
CA TYR A 188 -16.40 1.16 -5.40
C TYR A 188 -15.58 2.02 -4.43
N LYS A 189 -16.00 3.25 -4.13
CA LYS A 189 -15.34 4.08 -3.09
C LYS A 189 -15.46 3.47 -1.69
N ILE A 190 -16.61 2.91 -1.32
CA ILE A 190 -16.77 2.18 -0.04
C ILE A 190 -15.82 0.97 0.02
N TYR A 191 -15.73 0.23 -1.08
CA TYR A 191 -14.87 -0.92 -1.19
C TYR A 191 -13.38 -0.55 -1.13
N LEU A 192 -12.98 0.53 -1.81
CA LEU A 192 -11.62 1.06 -1.72
C LEU A 192 -11.28 1.50 -0.29
N PHE A 193 -12.23 2.11 0.42
CA PHE A 193 -12.05 2.44 1.83
C PHE A 193 -11.87 1.18 2.70
N PHE A 194 -12.69 0.15 2.47
CA PHE A 194 -12.55 -1.15 3.13
C PHE A 194 -11.18 -1.79 2.88
N LEU A 195 -10.76 -1.85 1.62
CA LEU A 195 -9.45 -2.40 1.22
C LEU A 195 -8.30 -1.60 1.82
N LEU A 196 -8.44 -0.27 1.88
CA LEU A 196 -7.48 0.62 2.54
C LEU A 196 -7.37 0.27 4.03
N VAL A 197 -8.48 0.14 4.76
CA VAL A 197 -8.46 -0.24 6.19
C VAL A 197 -7.80 -1.60 6.45
N LEU A 198 -8.05 -2.60 5.59
CA LEU A 198 -7.40 -3.92 5.69
C LEU A 198 -5.90 -3.85 5.43
N THR A 199 -5.49 -3.19 4.34
CA THR A 199 -4.07 -3.02 3.96
C THR A 199 -3.31 -2.26 5.05
N LEU A 200 -3.94 -1.22 5.59
CA LEU A 200 -3.44 -0.44 6.71
C LEU A 200 -3.27 -1.30 7.97
N SER A 201 -4.26 -2.14 8.32
CA SER A 201 -4.16 -3.06 9.47
C SER A 201 -2.98 -4.04 9.33
N LEU A 202 -2.80 -4.60 8.14
CA LEU A 202 -1.70 -5.51 7.82
C LEU A 202 -0.33 -4.80 7.89
N ALA A 203 -0.25 -3.56 7.40
CA ALA A 203 0.95 -2.74 7.51
C ALA A 203 1.29 -2.40 8.97
N SER A 204 0.27 -2.15 9.82
CA SER A 204 0.46 -1.92 11.27
C SER A 204 1.11 -3.10 11.93
N TYR A 205 0.58 -4.29 11.63
CA TYR A 205 1.06 -5.54 12.17
C TYR A 205 2.52 -5.77 11.77
N GLY A 206 2.83 -5.68 10.48
CA GLY A 206 4.20 -5.86 9.98
C GLY A 206 5.18 -4.87 10.61
N ALA A 207 4.77 -3.62 10.76
CA ALA A 207 5.55 -2.58 11.40
C ALA A 207 5.82 -2.88 12.90
N SER A 208 4.80 -3.36 13.64
CA SER A 208 4.96 -3.77 15.05
C SER A 208 5.93 -4.95 15.21
N ARG A 209 5.97 -5.86 14.24
CA ARG A 209 6.83 -7.05 14.24
C ARG A 209 8.30 -6.72 14.03
N ILE A 210 8.60 -5.73 13.17
CA ILE A 210 9.98 -5.39 12.78
C ILE A 210 10.73 -4.61 13.89
N TRP A 211 10.03 -3.80 14.71
CA TRP A 211 10.67 -2.78 15.55
C TRP A 211 10.88 -3.10 17.06
N GLY A 212 10.54 -4.30 17.55
CA GLY A 212 11.11 -4.86 18.80
C GLY A 212 10.99 -4.01 20.09
N ALA A 213 12.03 -3.97 20.94
CA ALA A 213 11.99 -3.48 22.35
C ALA A 213 11.90 -1.96 22.58
N ARG A 214 12.01 -1.13 21.53
CA ARG A 214 11.54 0.28 21.51
C ARG A 214 10.04 0.37 21.18
N GLY A 215 9.37 -0.78 21.18
CA GLY A 215 8.18 -1.05 20.39
C GLY A 215 6.90 -0.48 20.93
N LEU A 216 6.78 -0.09 22.21
CA LEU A 216 5.50 0.48 22.66
C LEU A 216 5.24 1.83 21.99
N MET A 217 6.22 2.73 21.95
CA MET A 217 6.03 4.05 21.32
C MET A 217 5.91 3.94 19.80
N TYR A 218 6.70 3.08 19.15
CA TYR A 218 6.53 2.85 17.71
C TYR A 218 5.22 2.15 17.40
N ALA A 219 4.83 1.11 18.15
CA ALA A 219 3.56 0.41 17.95
C ALA A 219 2.35 1.28 18.28
N THR A 220 2.45 2.20 19.25
CA THR A 220 1.37 3.17 19.51
C THR A 220 1.24 4.17 18.38
N VAL A 221 2.35 4.72 17.86
CA VAL A 221 2.29 5.63 16.71
C VAL A 221 1.78 4.91 15.47
N LEU A 222 2.39 3.79 15.11
CA LEU A 222 1.97 2.99 13.96
C LEU A 222 0.52 2.57 14.12
N GLY A 223 0.17 1.90 15.22
CA GLY A 223 -1.19 1.51 15.55
C GLY A 223 -2.18 2.68 15.42
N SER A 224 -1.81 3.89 15.85
CA SER A 224 -2.69 5.08 15.78
C SER A 224 -2.84 5.65 14.37
N ILE A 225 -1.82 5.55 13.51
CA ILE A 225 -1.95 5.83 12.07
C ILE A 225 -3.06 4.95 11.50
N PHE A 226 -3.18 3.71 11.97
CA PHE A 226 -4.13 2.78 11.39
C PHE A 226 -5.50 2.85 12.10
N ASN A 227 -5.55 2.59 13.41
CA ASN A 227 -6.74 2.65 14.24
C ASN A 227 -6.42 3.16 15.66
N SER A 228 -6.87 4.38 15.99
CA SER A 228 -6.59 5.01 17.28
C SER A 228 -7.36 4.38 18.45
N GLU A 229 -8.55 3.84 18.18
CA GLU A 229 -9.47 3.23 19.15
C GLU A 229 -8.95 1.86 19.62
N ALA A 230 -8.56 1.01 18.66
CA ALA A 230 -7.95 -0.28 18.96
C ALA A 230 -6.60 -0.09 19.65
N THR A 231 -5.83 0.92 19.23
CA THR A 231 -4.53 1.21 19.83
C THR A 231 -4.67 1.69 21.27
N ILE A 232 -5.59 2.61 21.58
CA ILE A 232 -5.77 3.04 22.97
C ILE A 232 -6.30 1.91 23.85
N ALA A 233 -7.26 1.10 23.39
CA ALA A 233 -7.75 -0.06 24.12
C ALA A 233 -6.62 -1.06 24.39
N GLY A 234 -5.85 -1.43 23.36
CA GLY A 234 -4.76 -2.38 23.46
C GLY A 234 -3.60 -1.89 24.33
N THR A 235 -3.18 -0.64 24.15
CA THR A 235 -2.08 -0.05 24.93
C THR A 235 -2.45 0.15 26.40
N THR A 236 -3.66 0.61 26.70
CA THR A 236 -4.12 0.77 28.09
C THR A 236 -4.24 -0.60 28.77
N ARG A 237 -4.91 -1.57 28.14
CA ARG A 237 -4.98 -2.95 28.63
C ARG A 237 -3.60 -3.54 28.92
N LEU A 238 -2.65 -3.34 27.99
CA LEU A 238 -1.28 -3.80 28.16
C LEU A 238 -0.61 -3.15 29.37
N ILE A 239 -0.64 -1.81 29.47
CA ILE A 239 -0.06 -1.07 30.60
C ILE A 239 -0.66 -1.53 31.94
N GLY A 240 -1.96 -1.83 31.97
CA GLY A 240 -2.64 -2.38 33.15
C GLY A 240 -2.24 -3.82 33.50
N SER A 241 -1.97 -4.65 32.49
CA SER A 241 -1.59 -6.06 32.67
C SER A 241 -0.16 -6.27 33.17
N ILE A 242 0.72 -5.27 32.98
CA ILE A 242 2.13 -5.34 33.40
C ILE A 242 2.25 -4.85 34.85
N LYS A 243 2.98 -5.60 35.68
CA LYS A 243 3.38 -5.15 37.02
C LYS A 243 4.43 -4.04 36.88
N LEU A 244 3.97 -2.80 36.96
CA LEU A 244 4.77 -1.58 36.92
C LEU A 244 4.57 -0.80 38.22
N GLU A 245 5.60 -0.04 38.63
CA GLU A 245 5.45 1.00 39.64
C GLU A 245 4.40 2.03 39.20
N GLU A 246 3.63 2.57 40.14
CA GLU A 246 2.50 3.47 39.86
C GLU A 246 2.94 4.72 39.06
N SER A 247 4.06 5.33 39.47
CA SER A 247 4.68 6.47 38.79
C SER A 247 5.01 6.17 37.31
N LYS A 248 5.58 4.99 37.04
CA LYS A 248 5.93 4.55 35.68
C LYS A 248 4.68 4.24 34.86
N ARG A 249 3.65 3.64 35.47
CA ARG A 249 2.37 3.37 34.81
C ARG A 249 1.65 4.64 34.39
N GLU A 250 1.61 5.65 35.28
CA GLU A 250 1.03 6.95 35.00
C GLU A 250 1.78 7.67 33.87
N TYR A 251 3.11 7.66 33.92
CA TYR A 251 3.96 8.22 32.87
C TYR A 251 3.70 7.55 31.51
N LEU A 252 3.69 6.21 31.45
CA LEU A 252 3.42 5.46 30.22
C LEU A 252 2.02 5.73 29.67
N THR A 253 1.01 5.78 30.54
CA THR A 253 -0.36 6.12 30.14
C THR A 253 -0.44 7.51 29.53
N LYS A 254 0.25 8.49 30.13
CA LYS A 254 0.34 9.85 29.61
C LYS A 254 1.00 9.90 28.24
N VAL A 255 2.21 9.36 28.08
CA VAL A 255 2.98 9.50 26.82
C VAL A 255 2.32 8.72 25.68
N THR A 256 1.73 7.55 25.96
CA THR A 256 1.02 6.78 24.94
C THR A 256 -0.30 7.45 24.54
N THR A 257 -1.07 8.00 25.48
CA THR A 257 -2.28 8.77 25.15
C THR A 257 -1.95 9.99 24.29
N LEU A 258 -0.91 10.73 24.65
CA LEU A 258 -0.43 11.88 23.85
C LEU A 258 0.01 11.45 22.45
N ALA A 259 0.77 10.36 22.31
CA ALA A 259 1.20 9.83 21.02
C ALA A 259 0.02 9.37 20.16
N ILE A 260 -0.97 8.71 20.75
CA ILE A 260 -2.16 8.21 20.05
C ILE A 260 -2.98 9.38 19.49
N VAL A 261 -3.29 10.36 20.32
CA VAL A 261 -4.11 11.51 19.92
C VAL A 261 -3.38 12.41 18.92
N SER A 262 -2.10 12.69 19.15
CA SER A 262 -1.31 13.52 18.20
C SER A 262 -1.16 12.86 16.83
N THR A 263 -0.91 11.55 16.80
CA THR A 263 -0.87 10.79 15.54
C THR A 263 -2.23 10.80 14.82
N MET A 264 -3.32 10.64 15.58
CA MET A 264 -4.68 10.70 15.05
C MET A 264 -4.99 12.09 14.47
N HIS A 265 -4.60 13.19 15.13
CA HIS A 265 -4.77 14.55 14.61
C HIS A 265 -4.04 14.77 13.30
N VAL A 266 -2.77 14.37 13.23
CA VAL A 266 -1.97 14.46 11.99
C VAL A 266 -2.64 13.68 10.86
N LYS A 267 -2.99 12.42 11.10
CA LYS A 267 -3.65 11.57 10.11
C LYS A 267 -4.97 12.17 9.64
N ALA A 268 -5.84 12.55 10.58
CA ALA A 268 -7.18 13.03 10.27
C ALA A 268 -7.13 14.35 9.51
N ALA A 269 -6.22 15.26 9.86
CA ALA A 269 -6.04 16.52 9.16
C ALA A 269 -5.47 16.32 7.74
N ILE A 270 -4.47 15.44 7.57
CA ILE A 270 -3.95 15.08 6.23
C ILE A 270 -5.06 14.47 5.38
N LEU A 271 -5.84 13.54 5.94
CA LEU A 271 -6.95 12.92 5.23
C LEU A 271 -8.01 13.95 4.84
N ALA A 272 -8.34 14.90 5.72
CA ALA A 272 -9.27 15.98 5.43
C ALA A 272 -8.77 16.87 4.28
N ILE A 273 -7.48 17.22 4.26
CA ILE A 273 -6.86 17.98 3.17
C ILE A 273 -6.95 17.21 1.84
N ILE A 274 -6.62 15.92 1.85
CA ILE A 274 -6.73 15.06 0.65
C ILE A 274 -8.19 14.96 0.19
N ALA A 275 -9.13 14.75 1.11
CA ALA A 275 -10.55 14.66 0.79
C ALA A 275 -11.07 15.96 0.17
N LEU A 276 -10.70 17.12 0.72
CA LEU A 276 -11.04 18.41 0.12
C LEU A 276 -10.45 18.55 -1.29
N ALA A 277 -9.19 18.18 -1.51
CA ALA A 277 -8.58 18.23 -2.83
C ALA A 277 -9.20 17.26 -3.86
N LEU A 278 -9.83 16.18 -3.41
CA LEU A 278 -10.49 15.20 -4.27
C LEU A 278 -11.94 15.57 -4.60
N PHE A 279 -12.65 16.19 -3.67
CA PHE A 279 -14.08 16.51 -3.81
C PHE A 279 -14.35 17.98 -4.17
N LEU A 280 -13.37 18.88 -4.01
CA LEU A 280 -13.45 20.30 -4.33
C LEU A 280 -12.33 20.73 -5.28
N GLU A 281 -12.48 21.90 -5.90
CA GLU A 281 -11.44 22.51 -6.75
C GLU A 281 -10.17 22.84 -5.95
N TYR A 282 -9.01 22.83 -6.63
CA TYR A 282 -7.71 23.17 -6.02
C TYR A 282 -7.69 24.56 -5.37
N SER A 283 -8.52 25.50 -5.83
CA SER A 283 -8.73 26.83 -5.25
C SER A 283 -9.18 26.79 -3.78
N SER A 284 -9.88 25.73 -3.38
CA SER A 284 -10.41 25.52 -2.02
C SER A 284 -9.34 25.16 -0.97
N LEU A 285 -8.14 24.77 -1.39
CA LEU A 285 -7.01 24.48 -0.48
C LEU A 285 -6.57 25.71 0.32
N LYS A 286 -6.86 26.92 -0.16
CA LYS A 286 -6.58 28.17 0.58
C LYS A 286 -7.27 28.22 1.94
N TYR A 287 -8.42 27.56 2.06
CA TYR A 287 -9.18 27.51 3.31
C TYR A 287 -8.70 26.38 4.23
N SER A 288 -7.63 25.62 3.92
CA SER A 288 -7.17 24.49 4.76
C SER A 288 -6.25 24.88 5.93
N LEU A 289 -6.09 26.18 6.24
CA LEU A 289 -5.19 26.70 7.28
C LEU A 289 -5.38 26.00 8.64
N GLY A 290 -6.63 25.83 9.09
CA GLY A 290 -6.93 25.16 10.35
C GLY A 290 -6.47 23.70 10.40
N LEU A 291 -6.63 22.97 9.28
CA LEU A 291 -6.14 21.59 9.17
C LEU A 291 -4.61 21.55 9.15
N LEU A 292 -3.95 22.49 8.47
CA LEU A 292 -2.48 22.62 8.47
C LEU A 292 -1.95 22.94 9.88
N LEU A 293 -2.57 23.87 10.60
CA LEU A 293 -2.22 24.17 11.99
C LEU A 293 -2.40 22.95 12.89
N LEU A 294 -3.47 22.17 12.69
CA LEU A 294 -3.69 20.93 13.43
C LEU A 294 -2.59 19.88 13.12
N THR A 295 -2.16 19.74 11.86
CA THR A 295 -1.02 18.87 11.53
C THR A 295 0.28 19.33 12.18
N LEU A 296 0.53 20.65 12.23
CA LEU A 296 1.73 21.22 12.84
C LEU A 296 1.74 21.00 14.35
N VAL A 297 0.64 21.29 15.03
CA VAL A 297 0.52 21.07 16.48
C VAL A 297 0.58 19.58 16.82
N GLY A 298 -0.10 18.73 16.06
CA GLY A 298 -0.04 17.27 16.24
C GLY A 298 1.37 16.72 16.05
N SER A 299 2.07 17.11 14.98
CA SER A 299 3.44 16.64 14.69
C SER A 299 4.46 17.15 15.71
N THR A 300 4.33 18.38 16.19
CA THR A 300 5.22 18.93 17.24
C THR A 300 5.03 18.20 18.57
N ILE A 301 3.79 17.97 19.01
CA ILE A 301 3.50 17.17 20.21
C ILE A 301 4.08 15.76 20.06
N LEU A 302 3.82 15.11 18.92
CA LEU A 302 4.31 13.77 18.64
C LEU A 302 5.84 13.71 18.67
N PHE A 303 6.51 14.68 18.06
CA PHE A 303 7.97 14.78 18.04
C PHE A 303 8.56 14.94 19.44
N ILE A 304 7.96 15.81 20.28
CA ILE A 304 8.39 16.01 21.68
C ILE A 304 8.21 14.72 22.48
N VAL A 305 7.06 14.05 22.31
CA VAL A 305 6.75 12.79 23.01
C VAL A 305 7.73 11.70 22.61
N LEU A 306 7.96 11.49 21.30
CA LEU A 306 8.91 10.51 20.82
C LEU A 306 10.32 10.79 21.34
N ARG A 307 10.80 12.04 21.25
CA ARG A 307 12.13 12.38 21.77
C ARG A 307 12.33 12.09 23.26
N ARG A 308 11.27 12.20 24.08
CA ARG A 308 11.35 11.99 25.53
C ARG A 308 11.11 10.56 25.99
N SER A 309 10.59 9.69 25.12
CA SER A 309 10.09 8.37 25.53
C SER A 309 10.75 7.20 24.79
N LEU A 310 11.73 7.45 23.91
CA LEU A 310 12.39 6.40 23.11
C LEU A 310 13.37 5.51 23.90
N ASP A 311 13.84 5.95 25.06
CA ASP A 311 14.79 5.19 25.90
C ASP A 311 14.10 4.21 26.88
N GLU A 312 12.77 4.26 27.00
CA GLU A 312 12.02 3.37 27.88
C GLU A 312 11.78 2.01 27.22
N SER A 313 12.50 0.99 27.70
CA SER A 313 12.33 -0.38 27.25
C SER A 313 11.11 -1.03 27.89
N ILE A 314 10.21 -1.56 27.05
CA ILE A 314 9.03 -2.31 27.48
C ILE A 314 9.05 -3.65 26.74
N PRO A 315 8.64 -4.76 27.40
CA PRO A 315 8.63 -6.08 26.79
C PRO A 315 7.87 -6.12 25.46
N ARG A 316 8.32 -7.02 24.58
CA ARG A 316 7.77 -7.21 23.22
C ARG A 316 6.27 -7.48 23.28
N ILE A 317 5.53 -6.78 22.42
CA ILE A 317 4.09 -6.92 22.29
C ILE A 317 3.83 -7.79 21.07
N GLU A 318 3.21 -8.93 21.28
CA GLU A 318 2.64 -9.72 20.20
C GLU A 318 1.29 -9.12 19.84
N THR A 319 1.21 -8.45 18.69
CA THR A 319 -0.08 -8.18 18.05
C THR A 319 -0.70 -9.54 17.70
N THR A 320 -1.92 -9.79 18.17
CA THR A 320 -2.52 -11.14 18.14
C THR A 320 -3.09 -11.54 16.79
N SER A 321 -3.35 -10.59 15.88
CA SER A 321 -3.85 -10.88 14.53
C SER A 321 -3.29 -9.93 13.46
N PRO A 322 -2.78 -10.43 12.33
CA PRO A 322 -2.31 -9.62 11.20
C PRO A 322 -3.44 -8.96 10.40
N LEU A 323 -4.65 -9.52 10.44
CA LEU A 323 -5.81 -8.96 9.78
C LEU A 323 -6.98 -8.84 10.76
N SER A 324 -7.67 -7.70 10.76
CA SER A 324 -8.83 -7.47 11.61
C SER A 324 -10.10 -7.31 10.78
N TRP A 325 -10.57 -8.41 10.18
CA TRP A 325 -11.81 -8.44 9.38
C TRP A 325 -12.99 -7.79 10.10
N TYR A 326 -13.19 -8.13 11.38
CA TYR A 326 -14.25 -7.55 12.19
C TYR A 326 -14.14 -6.02 12.30
N THR A 327 -12.94 -5.51 12.57
CA THR A 327 -12.68 -4.07 12.66
C THR A 327 -12.88 -3.39 11.31
N ALA A 328 -12.39 -3.99 10.22
CA ALA A 328 -12.53 -3.45 8.87
C ALA A 328 -14.00 -3.39 8.44
N ILE A 329 -14.76 -4.47 8.62
CA ILE A 329 -16.20 -4.50 8.33
C ILE A 329 -16.93 -3.46 9.17
N LYS A 330 -16.69 -3.42 10.49
CA LYS A 330 -17.32 -2.45 11.38
C LYS A 330 -17.02 -1.01 10.97
N VAL A 331 -15.76 -0.69 10.67
CA VAL A 331 -15.32 0.64 10.23
C VAL A 331 -15.95 1.02 8.89
N THR A 332 -15.98 0.10 7.92
CA THR A 332 -16.59 0.31 6.61
C THR A 332 -18.12 0.44 6.69
N LEU A 333 -18.77 -0.31 7.58
CA LEU A 333 -20.21 -0.19 7.80
C LEU A 333 -20.55 1.16 8.43
N THR A 334 -19.83 1.56 9.49
CA THR A 334 -19.97 2.89 10.10
C THR A 334 -19.71 3.99 9.07
N TYR A 335 -18.71 3.81 8.21
CA TYR A 335 -18.42 4.69 7.08
C TYR A 335 -19.60 4.81 6.11
N THR A 336 -20.16 3.68 5.70
CA THR A 336 -21.30 3.63 4.77
C THR A 336 -22.52 4.33 5.35
N ILE A 337 -22.84 4.06 6.63
CA ILE A 337 -23.97 4.69 7.32
C ILE A 337 -23.76 6.20 7.43
N LEU A 338 -22.56 6.66 7.83
CA LEU A 338 -22.32 8.10 7.99
C LEU A 338 -22.39 8.85 6.66
N ILE A 339 -21.83 8.31 5.58
CA ILE A 339 -21.96 8.91 4.24
C ILE A 339 -23.42 8.99 3.82
N LEU A 340 -24.18 7.91 4.03
CA LEU A 340 -25.61 7.91 3.75
C LEU A 340 -26.35 8.99 4.54
N MET A 341 -26.05 9.14 5.82
CA MET A 341 -26.68 10.18 6.65
C MET A 341 -26.30 11.59 6.18
N PHE A 342 -25.03 11.86 5.87
CA PHE A 342 -24.63 13.17 5.31
C PHE A 342 -25.31 13.44 3.96
N LYS A 343 -25.39 12.43 3.10
CA LYS A 343 -26.07 12.56 1.80
C LYS A 343 -27.56 12.78 1.94
N ILE A 344 -28.22 12.12 2.90
CA ILE A 344 -29.64 12.35 3.21
C ILE A 344 -29.85 13.78 3.71
N LEU A 345 -28.99 14.29 4.61
CA LEU A 345 -29.07 15.67 5.06
C LEU A 345 -28.90 16.67 3.91
N GLU A 346 -28.01 16.38 2.95
CA GLU A 346 -27.84 17.17 1.73
C GLU A 346 -29.09 17.12 0.84
N LEU A 347 -29.65 15.94 0.58
CA LEU A 347 -30.82 15.76 -0.30
C LEU A 347 -32.11 16.40 0.27
N VAL A 348 -32.24 16.46 1.60
CA VAL A 348 -33.38 17.09 2.28
C VAL A 348 -33.11 18.58 2.56
N GLU A 349 -31.97 19.12 2.10
CA GLU A 349 -31.55 20.50 2.35
C GLU A 349 -31.61 20.86 3.85
N ALA A 350 -31.16 19.93 4.69
CA ALA A 350 -31.29 20.03 6.13
C ALA A 350 -30.54 21.26 6.69
N PRO A 351 -31.06 21.91 7.74
CA PRO A 351 -30.41 23.06 8.34
C PRO A 351 -29.05 22.70 8.96
N LEU A 352 -28.12 23.64 8.91
CA LEU A 352 -26.73 23.49 9.35
C LEU A 352 -26.53 22.85 10.76
N PRO A 353 -27.37 23.11 11.79
CA PRO A 353 -27.25 22.46 13.09
C PRO A 353 -27.32 20.93 13.05
N LEU A 354 -28.05 20.33 12.10
CA LEU A 354 -28.09 18.88 11.93
C LEU A 354 -26.76 18.32 11.42
N PHE A 355 -26.08 19.05 10.51
CA PHE A 355 -24.73 18.70 10.08
C PHE A 355 -23.72 18.79 11.23
N TYR A 356 -23.85 19.79 12.11
CA TYR A 356 -23.05 19.86 13.34
C TYR A 356 -23.27 18.64 14.24
N ALA A 357 -24.53 18.33 14.55
CA ALA A 357 -24.86 17.18 15.38
C ALA A 357 -24.31 15.87 14.78
N LEU A 358 -24.50 15.66 13.47
CA LEU A 358 -24.00 14.48 12.78
C LEU A 358 -22.46 14.45 12.70
N SER A 359 -21.79 15.58 12.51
CA SER A 359 -20.32 15.63 12.51
C SER A 359 -19.72 15.28 13.88
N ILE A 360 -20.36 15.71 14.97
CA ILE A 360 -19.92 15.40 16.34
C ILE A 360 -20.18 13.93 16.65
N LEU A 361 -21.39 13.42 16.39
CA LEU A 361 -21.75 12.03 16.64
C LEU A 361 -20.94 11.08 15.77
N GLY A 362 -20.85 11.40 14.47
CA GLY A 362 -20.05 10.66 13.52
C GLY A 362 -18.58 10.68 13.90
N GLY A 363 -18.03 11.82 14.30
CA GLY A 363 -16.64 11.93 14.73
C GLY A 363 -16.36 11.05 15.94
N PHE A 364 -17.27 11.09 16.93
CA PHE A 364 -17.19 10.24 18.10
C PHE A 364 -17.15 8.74 17.75
N ALA A 365 -17.94 8.33 16.76
CA ALA A 365 -17.96 6.95 16.27
C ALA A 365 -16.71 6.60 15.44
N ASN A 366 -16.37 7.46 14.47
CA ASN A 366 -15.25 7.33 13.55
C ASN A 366 -14.96 8.66 12.81
N ALA A 367 -13.85 9.33 13.17
CA ALA A 367 -13.40 10.56 12.53
C ALA A 367 -13.23 10.44 11.01
N THR A 368 -12.60 9.37 10.55
CA THR A 368 -12.27 9.17 9.13
C THR A 368 -13.53 9.08 8.27
N ALA A 369 -14.53 8.35 8.75
CA ALA A 369 -15.82 8.27 8.08
C ALA A 369 -16.52 9.62 7.98
N SER A 370 -16.51 10.37 9.07
CA SER A 370 -17.14 11.68 9.11
C SER A 370 -16.45 12.70 8.22
N ILE A 371 -15.11 12.68 8.16
CA ILE A 371 -14.34 13.55 7.27
C ILE A 371 -14.71 13.30 5.81
N ILE A 372 -14.76 12.03 5.38
CA ILE A 372 -15.09 11.70 3.99
C ILE A 372 -16.56 11.99 3.67
N GLY A 373 -17.48 11.70 4.59
CA GLY A 373 -18.90 12.07 4.42
C GLY A 373 -19.10 13.58 4.28
N LEU A 374 -18.46 14.37 5.14
CA LEU A 374 -18.46 15.83 5.04
C LEU A 374 -17.85 16.33 3.73
N ALA A 375 -16.74 15.72 3.28
CA ALA A 375 -16.11 16.06 2.00
C ALA A 375 -17.05 15.79 0.81
N SER A 376 -17.83 14.71 0.86
CA SER A 376 -18.77 14.37 -0.21
C SER A 376 -19.94 15.35 -0.35
N SER A 377 -20.31 16.03 0.74
CA SER A 377 -21.34 17.08 0.77
C SER A 377 -20.75 18.50 0.75
N ALA A 378 -19.45 18.63 0.46
CA ALA A 378 -18.75 19.90 0.56
C ALA A 378 -19.19 20.93 -0.50
N SER A 379 -19.67 20.46 -1.66
CA SER A 379 -20.26 21.31 -2.70
C SER A 379 -21.54 22.01 -2.23
N PHE A 380 -22.34 21.34 -1.40
CA PHE A 380 -23.55 21.90 -0.79
C PHE A 380 -23.23 22.79 0.41
N LEU A 381 -22.34 22.34 1.30
CA LEU A 381 -22.02 23.04 2.55
C LEU A 381 -21.07 24.24 2.36
N GLY A 382 -20.28 24.25 1.30
CA GLY A 382 -19.17 25.18 1.12
C GLY A 382 -17.91 24.75 1.89
N SER A 383 -16.75 25.14 1.36
CA SER A 383 -15.43 24.73 1.84
C SER A 383 -15.19 25.07 3.32
N SER A 384 -15.48 26.30 3.73
CA SER A 384 -15.20 26.79 5.08
C SER A 384 -16.03 26.08 6.16
N ILE A 385 -17.31 25.85 5.89
CA ILE A 385 -18.22 25.13 6.80
C ILE A 385 -17.80 23.66 6.89
N THR A 386 -17.49 23.03 5.77
CA THR A 386 -17.01 21.64 5.72
C THR A 386 -15.77 21.45 6.59
N ILE A 387 -14.81 22.38 6.51
CA ILE A 387 -13.57 22.34 7.32
C ILE A 387 -13.87 22.52 8.81
N ALA A 388 -14.77 23.44 9.18
CA ALA A 388 -15.21 23.59 10.57
C ALA A 388 -15.83 22.28 11.10
N LEU A 389 -16.73 21.65 10.33
CA LEU A 389 -17.36 20.39 10.71
C LEU A 389 -16.34 19.23 10.82
N MET A 390 -15.34 19.17 9.93
CA MET A 390 -14.26 18.19 10.01
C MET A 390 -13.43 18.37 11.27
N LEU A 391 -13.07 19.61 11.62
CA LEU A 391 -12.35 19.93 12.86
C LEU A 391 -13.19 19.58 14.10
N GLY A 392 -14.49 19.88 14.11
CA GLY A 392 -15.42 19.47 15.17
C GLY A 392 -15.52 17.95 15.32
N SER A 393 -15.57 17.22 14.20
CA SER A 393 -15.51 15.75 14.17
C SER A 393 -14.20 15.22 14.77
N ILE A 394 -13.05 15.82 14.45
CA ILE A 394 -11.75 15.44 15.02
C ILE A 394 -11.70 15.72 16.53
N ALA A 395 -12.29 16.83 16.99
CA ALA A 395 -12.41 17.14 18.41
C ALA A 395 -13.24 16.08 19.14
N SER A 396 -14.40 15.72 18.59
CA SER A 396 -15.28 14.69 19.14
C SER A 396 -14.61 13.31 19.17
N ALA A 397 -13.92 12.96 18.09
CA ALA A 397 -13.13 11.74 18.01
C ALA A 397 -11.94 11.72 18.98
N THR A 398 -11.46 12.87 19.44
CA THR A 398 -10.44 12.94 20.50
C THR A 398 -11.03 12.56 21.86
N LEU A 399 -12.28 12.94 22.12
CA LEU A 399 -13.01 12.61 23.34
C LEU A 399 -13.41 11.13 23.43
N ASN A 400 -13.60 10.45 22.30
CA ASN A 400 -13.98 9.02 22.29
C ASN A 400 -12.92 8.11 22.97
N LYS A 401 -11.67 8.59 23.13
CA LYS A 401 -10.55 7.89 23.80
C LYS A 401 -10.87 7.60 25.27
N ILE A 402 -11.74 8.42 25.88
CA ILE A 402 -12.24 8.23 27.24
C ILE A 402 -13.07 6.94 27.36
N VAL A 403 -13.78 6.57 26.28
CA VAL A 403 -14.66 5.40 26.24
C VAL A 403 -13.93 4.15 25.75
N TYR A 404 -13.07 4.29 24.74
CA TYR A 404 -12.36 3.16 24.14
C TYR A 404 -11.14 2.68 24.95
N ALA A 405 -10.63 3.47 25.89
CA ALA A 405 -9.58 3.02 26.79
C ALA A 405 -10.07 1.88 27.70
N ASP A 406 -9.35 0.75 27.72
CA ASP A 406 -9.60 -0.32 28.66
C ASP A 406 -9.03 0.09 30.02
N THR A 407 -9.91 0.49 30.94
CA THR A 407 -9.51 0.98 32.28
C THR A 407 -9.60 -0.08 33.37
N SER A 408 -9.96 -1.32 33.03
CA SER A 408 -10.25 -2.39 33.99
C SER A 408 -9.07 -2.73 34.91
N GLN A 409 -7.83 -2.59 34.41
CA GLN A 409 -6.61 -2.96 35.14
C GLN A 409 -5.60 -1.81 35.33
N LEU A 410 -5.90 -0.57 34.90
CA LEU A 410 -4.94 0.55 35.01
C LEU A 410 -4.87 1.20 36.39
N GLY A 411 -6.02 1.34 37.05
CA GLY A 411 -6.17 2.19 38.24
C GLY A 411 -6.73 3.58 37.95
N ALA A 412 -7.25 4.23 39.00
CA ALA A 412 -8.04 5.46 38.89
C ALA A 412 -7.23 6.68 38.38
N ASN A 413 -5.96 6.81 38.79
CA ASN A 413 -5.12 7.94 38.37
C ASN A 413 -4.81 7.90 36.87
N CYS A 414 -4.50 6.72 36.32
CA CYS A 414 -4.29 6.52 34.90
C CYS A 414 -5.55 6.84 34.07
N ARG A 415 -6.75 6.48 34.57
CA ARG A 415 -8.01 6.90 33.94
C ARG A 415 -8.19 8.42 33.94
N ARG A 416 -7.86 9.11 35.06
CA ARG A 416 -7.88 10.58 35.12
C ARG A 416 -6.91 11.22 34.14
N ILE A 417 -5.73 10.64 33.95
CA ILE A 417 -4.74 11.08 32.96
C ILE A 417 -5.32 11.00 31.54
N ILE A 418 -5.96 9.87 31.17
CA ILE A 418 -6.59 9.72 29.85
C ILE A 418 -7.67 10.77 29.66
N VAL A 419 -8.57 10.95 30.63
CA VAL A 419 -9.63 11.96 30.58
C VAL A 419 -9.06 13.36 30.41
N TYR A 420 -8.08 13.72 31.24
CA TYR A 420 -7.45 15.03 31.19
C TYR A 420 -6.80 15.32 29.84
N TYR A 421 -6.00 14.39 29.31
CA TYR A 421 -5.32 14.60 28.02
C TYR A 421 -6.26 14.52 26.82
N SER A 422 -7.30 13.68 26.85
CA SER A 422 -8.35 13.66 25.83
C SER A 422 -9.11 14.98 25.79
N ILE A 423 -9.49 15.54 26.95
CA ILE A 423 -10.15 16.85 27.00
C ILE A 423 -9.20 17.94 26.51
N LEU A 424 -7.98 18.01 27.09
CA LEU A 424 -7.00 19.03 26.75
C LEU A 424 -6.68 19.07 25.25
N LEU A 425 -6.44 17.90 24.64
CA LEU A 425 -6.11 17.83 23.22
C LEU A 425 -7.32 18.02 22.32
N SER A 426 -8.54 17.72 22.78
CA SER A 426 -9.77 18.02 22.00
C SER A 426 -10.01 19.52 21.83
N LEU A 427 -9.49 20.35 22.75
CA LEU A 427 -9.60 21.81 22.65
C LEU A 427 -8.90 22.38 21.42
N ILE A 428 -7.83 21.75 20.94
CA ILE A 428 -7.07 22.23 19.77
C ILE A 428 -7.95 22.25 18.50
N PRO A 429 -8.45 21.09 18.00
CA PRO A 429 -9.35 21.09 16.85
C PRO A 429 -10.68 21.80 17.13
N LEU A 430 -11.17 21.83 18.38
CA LEU A 430 -12.39 22.56 18.73
C LEU A 430 -12.23 24.08 18.58
N LEU A 431 -11.14 24.65 19.10
CA LEU A 431 -10.84 26.08 18.96
C LEU A 431 -10.61 26.47 17.51
N LEU A 432 -9.95 25.60 16.72
CA LEU A 432 -9.80 25.80 15.29
C LEU A 432 -11.17 25.77 14.57
N SER A 433 -12.04 24.82 14.93
CA SER A 433 -13.41 24.76 14.41
C SER A 433 -14.21 26.03 14.72
N LEU A 434 -14.14 26.53 15.95
CA LEU A 434 -14.81 27.77 16.36
C LEU A 434 -14.23 28.99 15.67
N GLY A 435 -12.92 29.03 15.47
CA GLY A 435 -12.25 30.09 14.71
C GLY A 435 -12.77 30.19 13.28
N TYR A 436 -12.96 29.05 12.60
CA TYR A 436 -13.58 29.03 11.27
C TYR A 436 -15.02 29.55 11.28
N LEU A 437 -15.81 29.14 12.28
CA LEU A 437 -17.19 29.61 12.44
C LEU A 437 -17.28 31.13 12.60
N VAL A 438 -16.40 31.71 13.43
CA VAL A 438 -16.31 33.16 13.60
C VAL A 438 -15.92 33.84 12.30
N LEU A 439 -14.89 33.33 11.60
CA LEU A 439 -14.44 33.87 10.31
C LEU A 439 -15.56 33.88 9.26
N ILE A 440 -16.35 32.81 9.19
CA ILE A 440 -17.53 32.70 8.32
C ILE A 440 -18.57 33.76 8.69
N SER A 441 -18.89 33.91 9.98
CA SER A 441 -19.88 34.91 10.43
C SER A 441 -19.46 36.36 10.18
N SER A 442 -18.15 36.61 10.04
CA SER A 442 -17.58 37.94 9.81
C SER A 442 -17.35 38.29 8.33
N ASN A 443 -17.73 37.43 7.36
CA ASN A 443 -17.52 37.61 5.92
C ASN A 443 -16.04 37.81 5.49
N ILE A 444 -15.06 37.34 6.29
CA ILE A 444 -13.63 37.55 6.02
C ILE A 444 -13.07 36.59 4.96
N PHE A 445 -13.81 35.54 4.59
CA PHE A 445 -13.44 34.56 3.57
C PHE A 445 -14.59 34.35 2.58
N PHE A 446 -14.59 35.14 1.50
CA PHE A 446 -15.25 34.82 0.24
C PHE A 446 -14.18 34.64 -0.84
#